data_AF-A0A7R9FTU4-F1
#
_entry.id   AF-A0A7R9FTU4-F1
#
_cell.length_a   1.000
_cell.length_b   1.000
_cell.length_c   1.000
_cell.angle_alpha   90.00
_cell.angle_beta   90.00
_cell.angle_gamma   90.00
#
_symmetry.space_group_name_H-M   'P 1'
#
loop_
_entity.id
_entity.type
_entity.pdbx_description
1 polymer ?
#
loop_
_entity_poly.entity_id
_entity_poly.type
_entity_poly.pdbx_seq_one_letter_code
_entity_poly.pdbx_strand_id
1 'polypeptide(L)'
;MEAAFMKAFKQKPIFGVCVGQQMLFETSQEGDATCLGVYRGTVDRFPVSDTLKIPHMGWNQVKQLQNHPMWSGIDNFANFYFVHSYYVHPSDTQIILGSTQYGVDFASCVGKDNVFATQFHPEKTIDIKDGKCVRLVQGDMDQVTIFSEDPIEMALKWVDLGAERLHLVDLDGAVAGKPKNEGLIKELIAEIGEDFPIQLGGGIRNLDTIESYLNDGLSYVIIGTAAIKNPGFLQDACLAFPRQIIVGLDAKDGKVATDGWSKMTGHDVIDLAKKYEDYGVESIIYTDIGRDGMLQGINWEATLRLAQAADIPVIASGGLAGMKDIEVLCEHGDTRIEGVICGRAIYSGDLDFAKALDYRIIPCLDVNAGRVVKGVNFVELKDAGDPVEVAKRYYDQGADEITFLDITATSDDRDLILHMIEAVAKQTFIPLTVGGGIRTNQDVRRLLNAGADKVSINSAALLNPDLVNDVCDYYGSQCIVIAIDAKQVSSQGEPPRWEVFTHGGRKSTGINAVAWAKEVVERGA
;
A
#
# COMPACT_ATOMS: atom_id res chain seq x y z
N MET A 1 -24.25 7.90 29.56
CA MET A 1 -23.83 6.81 28.65
C MET A 1 -22.80 5.91 29.35
N GLU A 2 -21.76 6.49 29.95
CA GLU A 2 -20.71 5.81 30.74
C GLU A 2 -21.22 4.72 31.69
N ALA A 3 -22.22 4.99 32.53
CA ALA A 3 -22.68 4.00 33.53
C ALA A 3 -23.21 2.68 32.93
N ALA A 4 -23.73 2.71 31.70
CA ALA A 4 -24.16 1.51 30.99
C ALA A 4 -22.96 0.82 30.30
N PHE A 5 -22.09 1.60 29.67
CA PHE A 5 -20.83 1.14 29.09
C PHE A 5 -19.95 0.44 30.15
N MET A 6 -19.65 1.11 31.27
CA MET A 6 -18.85 0.57 32.39
C MET A 6 -19.48 -0.64 33.07
N LYS A 7 -20.80 -0.84 32.93
CA LYS A 7 -21.48 -2.05 33.41
C LYS A 7 -21.31 -3.23 32.44
N ALA A 8 -21.38 -2.98 31.13
CA ALA A 8 -21.07 -3.99 30.11
C ALA A 8 -19.57 -4.35 30.12
N PHE A 9 -18.72 -3.34 30.34
CA PHE A 9 -17.26 -3.44 30.41
C PHE A 9 -16.77 -4.42 31.49
N LYS A 10 -17.56 -4.68 32.53
CA LYS A 10 -17.23 -5.60 33.63
C LYS A 10 -17.80 -7.02 33.47
N GLN A 11 -18.39 -7.35 32.33
CA GLN A 11 -19.15 -8.60 32.15
C GLN A 11 -18.79 -9.42 30.90
N LYS A 12 -17.97 -8.89 29.99
CA LYS A 12 -17.59 -9.57 28.74
C LYS A 12 -16.09 -9.40 28.47
N PRO A 13 -15.42 -10.39 27.84
CA PRO A 13 -14.09 -10.18 27.29
C PRO A 13 -14.06 -8.96 26.37
N ILE A 14 -13.04 -8.12 26.53
CA ILE A 14 -12.80 -6.94 25.69
C ILE A 14 -11.39 -7.03 25.14
N PHE A 15 -11.27 -6.85 23.83
CA PHE A 15 -10.00 -6.70 23.15
C PHE A 15 -9.90 -5.29 22.54
N GLY A 16 -8.89 -4.52 22.94
CA GLY A 16 -8.65 -3.16 22.44
C GLY A 16 -7.39 -3.10 21.59
N VAL A 17 -7.48 -2.61 20.35
CA VAL A 17 -6.34 -2.50 19.42
C VAL A 17 -6.04 -1.04 19.12
N CYS A 18 -4.77 -0.65 19.15
CA CYS A 18 -4.27 0.69 18.89
C CYS A 18 -5.01 1.77 19.70
N VAL A 19 -5.81 2.64 19.06
CA VAL A 19 -6.65 3.64 19.74
C VAL A 19 -7.59 2.99 20.78
N GLY A 20 -8.04 1.75 20.54
CA GLY A 20 -8.83 0.98 21.50
C GLY A 20 -8.09 0.65 22.81
N GLN A 21 -6.75 0.60 22.81
CA GLN A 21 -5.94 0.56 24.04
C GLN A 21 -5.87 1.94 24.69
N GLN A 22 -5.61 2.98 23.89
CA GLN A 22 -5.41 4.36 24.36
C GLN A 22 -6.67 4.94 25.03
N MET A 23 -7.85 4.67 24.48
CA MET A 23 -9.13 5.09 25.05
C MET A 23 -9.40 4.55 26.46
N LEU A 24 -8.70 3.50 26.92
CA LEU A 24 -8.86 2.95 28.27
C LEU A 24 -8.28 3.85 29.37
N PHE A 25 -7.43 4.81 29.03
CA PHE A 25 -6.73 5.67 30.01
C PHE A 25 -7.53 6.93 30.37
N GLU A 26 -6.99 7.82 31.20
CA GLU A 26 -7.73 8.99 31.72
C GLU A 26 -7.73 10.16 30.73
N THR A 27 -6.57 10.48 30.13
CA THR A 27 -6.42 11.59 29.18
C THR A 27 -5.44 11.26 28.05
N SER A 28 -5.59 11.92 26.90
CA SER A 28 -4.64 11.89 25.80
C SER A 28 -4.10 13.28 25.50
N GLN A 29 -2.78 13.37 25.24
CA GLN A 29 -2.16 14.57 24.66
C GLN A 29 -2.58 14.77 23.19
N GLU A 30 -3.13 13.75 22.54
CA GLU A 30 -3.74 13.88 21.22
C GLU A 30 -5.08 14.63 21.35
N GLY A 31 -5.06 15.91 20.96
CA GLY A 31 -6.25 16.79 21.01
C GLY A 31 -6.71 17.19 22.42
N ASP A 32 -5.84 17.12 23.43
CA ASP A 32 -6.14 17.38 24.85
C ASP A 32 -7.41 16.65 25.36
N ALA A 33 -7.62 15.42 24.88
CA ALA A 33 -8.86 14.68 25.06
C ALA A 33 -8.97 14.01 26.45
N THR A 34 -10.21 13.93 26.96
CA THR A 34 -10.57 13.06 28.10
C THR A 34 -11.03 11.69 27.56
N CYS A 35 -10.44 10.61 28.05
CA CYS A 35 -10.68 9.24 27.62
C CYS A 35 -11.64 8.50 28.59
N LEU A 36 -11.80 7.18 28.46
CA LEU A 36 -12.81 6.41 29.21
C LEU A 36 -12.47 6.22 30.71
N GLY A 37 -11.23 6.47 31.13
CA GLY A 37 -10.81 6.40 32.54
C GLY A 37 -10.94 5.02 33.18
N VAL A 38 -10.81 3.95 32.39
CA VAL A 38 -10.85 2.56 32.88
C VAL A 38 -9.60 2.25 33.70
N TYR A 39 -8.44 2.69 33.22
CA TYR A 39 -7.14 2.57 33.86
C TYR A 39 -6.55 3.95 34.12
N ARG A 40 -5.75 4.06 35.20
CA ARG A 40 -5.05 5.30 35.53
C ARG A 40 -3.79 5.48 34.70
N GLY A 41 -3.57 6.70 34.24
CA GLY A 41 -2.43 7.07 33.39
C GLY A 41 -2.85 7.88 32.18
N THR A 42 -1.84 8.28 31.40
CA THR A 42 -1.97 9.19 30.26
C THR A 42 -1.65 8.48 28.95
N VAL A 43 -2.03 9.10 27.84
CA VAL A 43 -1.56 8.75 26.50
C VAL A 43 -0.63 9.89 26.05
N ASP A 44 0.67 9.61 26.05
CA ASP A 44 1.75 10.58 25.87
C ASP A 44 2.27 10.54 24.43
N ARG A 45 2.66 11.70 23.87
CA ARG A 45 3.32 11.73 22.56
C ARG A 45 4.76 11.21 22.65
N PHE A 46 5.23 10.49 21.64
CA PHE A 46 6.66 10.17 21.55
C PHE A 46 7.53 11.44 21.55
N PRO A 47 8.71 11.43 22.20
CA PRO A 47 9.60 12.58 22.25
C PRO A 47 10.20 12.88 20.88
N VAL A 48 9.98 14.09 20.37
CA VAL A 48 10.54 14.55 19.09
C VAL A 48 12.07 14.63 19.20
N SER A 49 12.78 13.98 18.28
CA SER A 49 14.24 14.07 18.17
C SER A 49 14.69 13.83 16.73
N ASP A 50 15.89 14.30 16.36
CA ASP A 50 16.42 14.23 14.99
C ASP A 50 16.63 12.79 14.47
N THR A 51 16.59 11.78 15.35
CA THR A 51 16.86 10.37 15.03
C THR A 51 15.67 9.44 15.22
N LEU A 52 14.61 9.86 15.93
CA LEU A 52 13.40 9.06 16.16
C LEU A 52 12.29 9.54 15.22
N LYS A 53 11.89 8.68 14.28
CA LYS A 53 10.74 8.96 13.40
C LYS A 53 9.45 8.84 14.20
N ILE A 54 8.50 9.74 13.95
CA ILE A 54 7.17 9.73 14.58
C ILE A 54 6.15 9.97 13.46
N PRO A 55 5.10 9.14 13.31
CA PRO A 55 4.74 7.98 14.13
C PRO A 55 5.76 6.82 14.14
N HIS A 56 5.71 6.02 15.20
CA HIS A 56 6.30 4.67 15.23
C HIS A 56 5.52 3.79 14.26
N MET A 57 6.11 3.51 13.10
CA MET A 57 5.54 2.68 12.03
C MET A 57 6.49 1.53 11.69
N GLY A 58 5.97 0.30 11.66
CA GLY A 58 6.73 -0.90 11.28
C GLY A 58 6.65 -2.05 12.27
N TRP A 59 7.39 -3.12 11.98
CA TRP A 59 7.51 -4.29 12.84
C TRP A 59 8.48 -4.01 14.01
N ASN A 60 8.07 -4.32 15.24
CA ASN A 60 8.91 -4.19 16.43
C ASN A 60 8.64 -5.35 17.42
N GLN A 61 9.61 -5.66 18.27
CA GLN A 61 9.52 -6.79 19.21
C GLN A 61 8.70 -6.44 20.45
N VAL A 62 7.87 -7.40 20.90
CA VAL A 62 7.14 -7.31 22.16
C VAL A 62 7.79 -8.22 23.19
N LYS A 63 8.38 -7.61 24.21
CA LYS A 63 8.88 -8.31 25.39
C LYS A 63 7.69 -8.60 26.31
N GLN A 64 7.34 -9.87 26.45
CA GLN A 64 6.33 -10.31 27.41
C GLN A 64 6.87 -10.12 28.84
N LEU A 65 6.12 -9.39 29.67
CA LEU A 65 6.49 -9.09 31.06
C LEU A 65 5.70 -9.92 32.07
N GLN A 66 4.51 -10.39 31.69
CA GLN A 66 3.64 -11.21 32.53
C GLN A 66 2.97 -12.32 31.71
N ASN A 67 2.79 -13.48 32.33
CA ASN A 67 2.06 -14.60 31.72
C ASN A 67 0.57 -14.25 31.58
N HIS A 68 0.02 -14.44 30.38
CA HIS A 68 -1.39 -14.22 30.09
C HIS A 68 -1.87 -15.27 29.07
N PRO A 69 -3.13 -15.76 29.10
CA PRO A 69 -3.61 -16.76 28.15
C PRO A 69 -3.49 -16.34 26.67
N MET A 70 -3.57 -15.05 26.38
CA MET A 70 -3.39 -14.50 25.03
C MET A 70 -1.95 -14.59 24.50
N TRP A 71 -0.96 -14.98 25.33
CA TRP A 71 0.41 -15.29 24.89
C TRP A 71 0.60 -16.78 24.57
N SER A 72 -0.43 -17.61 24.70
CA SER A 72 -0.35 -19.04 24.40
C SER A 72 -0.01 -19.28 22.92
N GLY A 73 1.16 -19.86 22.64
CA GLY A 73 1.67 -20.08 21.28
C GLY A 73 2.46 -18.90 20.69
N ILE A 74 2.62 -17.80 21.43
CA ILE A 74 3.38 -16.61 21.00
C ILE A 74 4.71 -16.56 21.75
N ASP A 75 5.82 -16.56 21.01
CA ASP A 75 7.15 -16.44 21.59
C ASP A 75 7.41 -15.07 22.24
N ASN A 76 8.21 -15.06 23.30
CA ASN A 76 8.70 -13.82 23.88
C ASN A 76 9.67 -13.14 22.91
N PHE A 77 9.53 -11.83 22.71
CA PHE A 77 10.19 -11.05 21.64
C PHE A 77 9.72 -11.37 20.21
N ALA A 78 8.52 -11.97 20.04
CA ALA A 78 7.82 -11.97 18.76
C ALA A 78 7.64 -10.54 18.21
N ASN A 79 7.71 -10.40 16.89
CA ASN A 79 7.51 -9.14 16.19
C ASN A 79 6.02 -8.90 15.94
N PHE A 80 5.56 -7.67 16.16
CA PHE A 80 4.21 -7.22 15.83
C PHE A 80 4.27 -5.87 15.10
N TYR A 81 3.22 -5.53 14.35
CA TYR A 81 3.18 -4.29 13.55
C TYR A 81 2.58 -3.12 14.35
N PHE A 82 3.30 -2.01 14.40
CA PHE A 82 2.91 -0.78 15.11
C PHE A 82 2.68 0.37 14.10
N VAL A 83 1.71 1.24 14.40
CA VAL A 83 1.44 2.50 13.69
C VAL A 83 0.84 3.53 14.66
N HIS A 84 1.67 4.34 15.33
CA HIS A 84 1.18 5.30 16.34
C HIS A 84 2.16 6.46 16.66
N SER A 85 1.63 7.66 16.88
CA SER A 85 2.40 8.84 17.36
C SER A 85 2.41 9.00 18.88
N TYR A 86 1.50 8.32 19.56
CA TYR A 86 1.27 8.41 21.00
C TYR A 86 1.25 7.00 21.61
N TYR A 87 1.68 6.85 22.86
CA TYR A 87 1.72 5.58 23.57
C TYR A 87 1.12 5.72 24.97
N VAL A 88 0.62 4.62 25.54
CA VAL A 88 0.04 4.67 26.88
C VAL A 88 1.11 4.61 27.97
N HIS A 89 0.89 5.37 29.04
CA HIS A 89 1.76 5.46 30.21
C HIS A 89 0.96 5.10 31.48
N PRO A 90 0.84 3.80 31.80
CA PRO A 90 0.04 3.36 32.94
C PRO A 90 0.66 3.78 34.28
N SER A 91 -0.17 4.31 35.18
CA SER A 91 0.25 4.61 36.56
C SER A 91 0.37 3.36 37.44
N ASP A 92 -0.33 2.28 37.08
CA ASP A 92 -0.23 0.95 37.71
C ASP A 92 0.57 0.03 36.77
N THR A 93 1.81 -0.31 37.14
CA THR A 93 2.65 -1.20 36.32
C THR A 93 2.17 -2.65 36.32
N GLN A 94 1.28 -3.05 37.24
CA GLN A 94 0.75 -4.42 37.29
C GLN A 94 -0.16 -4.77 36.12
N ILE A 95 -0.63 -3.80 35.34
CA ILE A 95 -1.47 -4.07 34.15
C ILE A 95 -0.64 -4.23 32.87
N ILE A 96 0.68 -4.01 32.90
CA ILE A 96 1.54 -4.09 31.71
C ILE A 96 1.89 -5.56 31.46
N LEU A 97 1.36 -6.12 30.36
CA LEU A 97 1.58 -7.51 29.98
C LEU A 97 2.75 -7.65 29.01
N GLY A 98 3.04 -6.62 28.21
CA GLY A 98 4.22 -6.54 27.35
C GLY A 98 4.72 -5.12 27.15
N SER A 99 6.03 -4.97 26.91
CA SER A 99 6.66 -3.69 26.57
C SER A 99 7.49 -3.77 25.28
N THR A 100 7.74 -2.61 24.68
CA THR A 100 8.47 -2.46 23.43
C THR A 100 9.36 -1.21 23.51
N GLN A 101 10.58 -1.32 22.98
CA GLN A 101 11.54 -0.22 22.94
C GLN A 101 11.42 0.53 21.60
N TYR A 102 11.09 1.82 21.66
CA TYR A 102 11.14 2.72 20.50
C TYR A 102 11.45 4.16 20.94
N GLY A 103 12.75 4.49 21.06
CA GLY A 103 13.23 5.73 21.68
C GLY A 103 13.05 5.77 23.21
N VAL A 104 11.89 5.34 23.69
CA VAL A 104 11.51 5.05 25.08
C VAL A 104 11.06 3.59 25.21
N ASP A 105 11.06 3.01 26.41
CA ASP A 105 10.37 1.74 26.70
C ASP A 105 8.91 2.07 27.04
N PHE A 106 7.95 1.48 26.32
CA PHE A 106 6.53 1.78 26.48
C PHE A 106 5.66 0.51 26.60
N ALA A 107 4.48 0.65 27.19
CA ALA A 107 3.52 -0.43 27.38
C ALA A 107 2.80 -0.79 26.07
N SER A 108 3.41 -1.66 25.27
CA SER A 108 2.85 -2.15 24.00
C SER A 108 1.70 -3.14 24.17
N CYS A 109 1.53 -3.74 25.35
CA CYS A 109 0.34 -4.49 25.70
C CYS A 109 -0.03 -4.33 27.18
N VAL A 110 -1.33 -4.14 27.45
CA VAL A 110 -1.91 -4.06 28.80
C VAL A 110 -3.10 -5.00 28.96
N GLY A 111 -3.38 -5.43 30.18
CA GLY A 111 -4.58 -6.21 30.47
C GLY A 111 -4.78 -6.50 31.95
N LYS A 112 -6.04 -6.66 32.32
CA LYS A 112 -6.49 -6.98 33.68
C LYS A 112 -7.92 -7.54 33.62
N ASP A 113 -8.21 -8.52 34.47
CA ASP A 113 -9.53 -9.15 34.59
C ASP A 113 -10.06 -9.70 33.24
N ASN A 114 -11.00 -8.99 32.61
CA ASN A 114 -11.64 -9.37 31.35
C ASN A 114 -11.19 -8.53 30.15
N VAL A 115 -10.10 -7.76 30.29
CA VAL A 115 -9.58 -6.85 29.27
C VAL A 115 -8.16 -7.27 28.87
N PHE A 116 -7.93 -7.36 27.56
CA PHE A 116 -6.61 -7.44 26.95
C PHE A 116 -6.54 -6.34 25.88
N ALA A 117 -5.40 -5.67 25.73
CA ALA A 117 -5.27 -4.60 24.73
C ALA A 117 -3.83 -4.47 24.22
N THR A 118 -3.68 -4.17 22.93
CA THR A 118 -2.40 -4.10 22.24
C THR A 118 -2.28 -2.80 21.44
N GLN A 119 -1.09 -2.19 21.49
CA GLN A 119 -0.78 -0.98 20.73
C GLN A 119 -0.40 -1.34 19.28
N PHE A 120 0.01 -2.59 19.08
CA PHE A 120 0.24 -3.23 17.80
C PHE A 120 -1.02 -3.92 17.26
N HIS A 121 -0.99 -4.17 15.96
CA HIS A 121 -2.00 -4.86 15.16
C HIS A 121 -1.62 -6.36 15.01
N PRO A 122 -2.29 -7.28 15.73
CA PRO A 122 -1.94 -8.71 15.73
C PRO A 122 -2.30 -9.49 14.45
N GLU A 123 -3.09 -8.92 13.56
CA GLU A 123 -3.86 -9.69 12.57
C GLU A 123 -3.07 -10.29 11.35
N LYS A 124 -1.82 -10.92 11.40
CA LYS A 124 -0.89 -11.29 10.20
C LYS A 124 0.31 -12.38 10.33
N THR A 125 0.57 -13.45 9.48
CA THR A 125 1.85 -14.37 9.31
C THR A 125 2.02 -15.22 7.95
N ILE A 126 3.25 -15.54 7.33
CA ILE A 126 3.88 -15.57 5.87
C ILE A 126 4.23 -16.90 4.91
N ASP A 127 3.59 -17.31 3.75
CA ASP A 127 3.92 -18.33 2.60
C ASP A 127 4.24 -19.94 2.62
N ILE A 128 4.38 -20.70 1.47
CA ILE A 128 4.39 -22.26 1.33
C ILE A 128 5.55 -23.05 0.55
N LYS A 129 5.99 -24.27 1.01
CA LYS A 129 6.61 -25.48 0.31
C LYS A 129 6.79 -26.77 1.20
N ASP A 130 6.69 -28.03 0.74
CA ASP A 130 6.77 -29.26 1.61
C ASP A 130 5.75 -29.29 2.79
N GLY A 131 4.72 -28.44 2.75
CA GLY A 131 3.88 -28.15 3.91
C GLY A 131 4.48 -27.15 4.91
N LYS A 132 5.42 -26.28 4.51
CA LYS A 132 6.22 -25.34 5.33
C LYS A 132 6.65 -24.10 4.54
N CYS A 133 6.71 -22.87 5.04
CA CYS A 133 7.32 -21.78 4.24
C CYS A 133 8.82 -22.00 3.97
N VAL A 134 9.28 -22.09 2.71
CA VAL A 134 10.73 -22.18 2.38
C VAL A 134 11.12 -21.39 1.11
N ARG A 135 12.42 -21.08 0.95
CA ARG A 135 13.00 -20.56 -0.31
C ARG A 135 14.32 -21.25 -0.68
N LEU A 136 14.59 -21.36 -1.99
CA LEU A 136 15.87 -21.78 -2.57
C LEU A 136 16.80 -20.59 -2.84
N VAL A 137 18.12 -20.83 -2.80
CA VAL A 137 19.14 -19.89 -3.31
C VAL A 137 19.40 -20.18 -4.79
N GLN A 138 19.14 -19.24 -5.70
CA GLN A 138 19.33 -19.39 -7.16
C GLN A 138 18.62 -20.60 -7.81
N GLY A 139 17.59 -21.16 -7.17
CA GLY A 139 16.96 -22.42 -7.62
C GLY A 139 17.81 -23.67 -7.37
N ASP A 140 18.92 -23.55 -6.66
CA ASP A 140 19.73 -24.68 -6.20
C ASP A 140 18.97 -25.47 -5.13
N MET A 141 18.65 -26.73 -5.45
CA MET A 141 17.86 -27.62 -4.60
C MET A 141 18.62 -28.10 -3.35
N ASP A 142 19.95 -28.01 -3.34
CA ASP A 142 20.77 -28.44 -2.20
C ASP A 142 20.91 -27.34 -1.13
N GLN A 143 20.35 -26.14 -1.36
CA GLN A 143 20.43 -24.97 -0.46
C GLN A 143 19.05 -24.38 -0.14
N VAL A 144 18.34 -25.05 0.77
CA VAL A 144 17.00 -24.65 1.26
C VAL A 144 17.10 -23.83 2.55
N THR A 145 16.40 -22.69 2.61
CA THR A 145 16.13 -21.97 3.87
C THR A 145 14.65 -22.08 4.21
N ILE A 146 14.33 -22.60 5.40
CA ILE A 146 12.97 -22.67 5.94
C ILE A 146 12.69 -21.37 6.71
N PHE A 147 11.53 -20.77 6.48
CA PHE A 147 11.08 -19.51 7.10
C PHE A 147 9.87 -19.69 8.04
N SER A 148 9.10 -20.78 7.90
CA SER A 148 8.12 -21.30 8.88
C SER A 148 7.78 -22.74 8.56
N GLU A 149 7.07 -23.40 9.48
CA GLU A 149 6.66 -24.80 9.43
C GLU A 149 5.17 -24.98 9.11
N ASP A 150 4.30 -23.99 9.32
CA ASP A 150 2.95 -23.97 8.75
C ASP A 150 2.98 -23.07 7.51
N PRO A 151 2.31 -23.43 6.40
CA PRO A 151 2.36 -22.65 5.17
C PRO A 151 1.05 -21.87 4.89
N ILE A 152 -0.08 -22.19 5.54
CA ILE A 152 -1.38 -21.52 5.37
C ILE A 152 -1.56 -20.40 6.41
N GLU A 153 -1.22 -20.69 7.68
CA GLU A 153 -0.93 -19.66 8.73
C GLU A 153 0.11 -18.66 8.25
N MET A 154 0.81 -19.05 7.18
CA MET A 154 1.76 -18.29 6.46
C MET A 154 1.14 -17.54 5.23
N ALA A 155 0.34 -18.12 4.33
CA ALA A 155 -0.17 -17.34 3.18
C ALA A 155 -0.99 -16.08 3.60
N LEU A 156 -1.62 -16.13 4.78
CA LEU A 156 -2.40 -15.06 5.38
C LEU A 156 -1.62 -13.75 5.72
N LYS A 157 -0.28 -13.70 5.95
CA LYS A 157 0.43 -12.43 6.35
C LYS A 157 0.26 -11.46 5.25
N TRP A 158 0.55 -11.90 4.04
CA TRP A 158 0.73 -10.97 2.97
C TRP A 158 -0.64 -10.38 2.68
N VAL A 159 -1.69 -11.21 2.59
CA VAL A 159 -3.11 -10.79 2.64
C VAL A 159 -3.33 -9.73 3.73
N ASP A 160 -3.07 -10.08 4.98
CA ASP A 160 -3.35 -9.25 6.15
C ASP A 160 -2.50 -7.97 6.25
N LEU A 161 -1.26 -7.98 5.74
CA LEU A 161 -0.36 -6.83 5.63
C LEU A 161 -0.78 -5.89 4.50
N GLY A 162 -1.75 -6.27 3.68
CA GLY A 162 -2.25 -5.46 2.56
C GLY A 162 -1.67 -5.85 1.21
N ALA A 163 -1.15 -7.07 1.04
CA ALA A 163 -0.82 -7.58 -0.29
C ALA A 163 -2.10 -7.65 -1.12
N GLU A 164 -2.02 -7.17 -2.35
CA GLU A 164 -3.16 -7.20 -3.28
C GLU A 164 -3.24 -8.50 -4.09
N ARG A 165 -2.18 -9.30 -4.07
CA ARG A 165 -2.07 -10.59 -4.78
C ARG A 165 -1.02 -11.49 -4.15
N LEU A 166 -1.30 -12.80 -4.07
CA LEU A 166 -0.33 -13.83 -3.67
C LEU A 166 0.26 -14.56 -4.88
N HIS A 167 1.57 -14.78 -4.87
CA HIS A 167 2.29 -15.49 -5.93
C HIS A 167 2.89 -16.80 -5.40
N LEU A 168 2.26 -17.91 -5.78
CA LEU A 168 2.63 -19.26 -5.34
C LEU A 168 3.37 -20.04 -6.43
N VAL A 169 4.36 -20.84 -6.03
CA VAL A 169 5.11 -21.71 -6.93
C VAL A 169 5.23 -23.11 -6.35
N ASP A 170 4.53 -24.08 -6.95
CA ASP A 170 4.74 -25.51 -6.67
C ASP A 170 6.09 -25.95 -7.27
N LEU A 171 7.18 -25.75 -6.51
CA LEU A 171 8.54 -26.10 -6.91
C LEU A 171 8.71 -27.60 -7.16
N ASP A 172 8.09 -28.44 -6.32
CA ASP A 172 8.11 -29.89 -6.48
C ASP A 172 7.37 -30.29 -7.77
N GLY A 173 6.26 -29.62 -8.06
CA GLY A 173 5.53 -29.78 -9.30
C GLY A 173 6.29 -29.27 -10.52
N ALA A 174 7.00 -28.14 -10.40
CA ALA A 174 7.84 -27.58 -11.45
C ALA A 174 8.92 -28.57 -11.92
N VAL A 175 9.59 -29.24 -10.97
CA VAL A 175 10.61 -30.26 -11.24
C VAL A 175 10.00 -31.59 -11.68
N ALA A 176 8.89 -32.03 -11.06
CA ALA A 176 8.22 -33.27 -11.44
C ALA A 176 7.50 -33.19 -12.81
N GLY A 177 7.30 -31.98 -13.35
CA GLY A 177 6.60 -31.75 -14.61
C GLY A 177 5.08 -31.98 -14.54
N LYS A 178 4.53 -32.13 -13.33
CA LYS A 178 3.11 -32.25 -12.98
C LYS A 178 2.94 -31.78 -11.55
N PRO A 179 1.79 -31.23 -11.12
CA PRO A 179 1.63 -30.75 -9.76
C PRO A 179 1.90 -31.83 -8.69
N LYS A 180 2.23 -31.36 -7.49
CA LYS A 180 2.62 -32.19 -6.35
C LYS A 180 1.94 -31.79 -5.05
N ASN A 181 1.65 -30.51 -4.89
CA ASN A 181 1.11 -29.94 -3.66
C ASN A 181 -0.40 -29.60 -3.78
N GLU A 182 -1.13 -30.23 -4.72
CA GLU A 182 -2.54 -29.96 -5.06
C GLU A 182 -3.47 -29.81 -3.84
N GLY A 183 -3.44 -30.78 -2.91
CA GLY A 183 -4.31 -30.76 -1.73
C GLY A 183 -4.04 -29.59 -0.78
N LEU A 184 -2.76 -29.23 -0.60
CA LEU A 184 -2.34 -28.11 0.23
C LEU A 184 -2.68 -26.75 -0.42
N ILE A 185 -2.53 -26.66 -1.74
CA ILE A 185 -2.89 -25.47 -2.51
C ILE A 185 -4.41 -25.24 -2.45
N LYS A 186 -5.21 -26.32 -2.55
CA LYS A 186 -6.66 -26.25 -2.39
C LYS A 186 -7.08 -25.77 -0.99
N GLU A 187 -6.41 -26.28 0.04
CA GLU A 187 -6.64 -25.86 1.43
C GLU A 187 -6.29 -24.38 1.63
N LEU A 188 -5.14 -23.92 1.10
CA LEU A 188 -4.77 -22.50 1.10
C LEU A 188 -5.83 -21.62 0.43
N ILE A 189 -6.30 -21.97 -0.78
CA ILE A 189 -7.27 -21.13 -1.50
C ILE A 189 -8.58 -21.04 -0.71
N ALA A 190 -9.03 -22.14 -0.09
CA ALA A 190 -10.23 -22.17 0.72
C ALA A 190 -10.13 -21.33 2.02
N GLU A 191 -8.98 -21.32 2.69
CA GLU A 191 -8.76 -20.55 3.92
C GLU A 191 -8.58 -19.05 3.67
N ILE A 192 -8.01 -18.65 2.53
CA ILE A 192 -7.88 -17.24 2.14
C ILE A 192 -9.20 -16.67 1.59
N GLY A 193 -9.94 -17.49 0.84
CA GLY A 193 -11.22 -17.14 0.23
C GLY A 193 -11.12 -16.68 -1.23
N GLU A 194 -12.18 -16.96 -1.99
CA GLU A 194 -12.27 -16.79 -3.46
C GLU A 194 -12.15 -15.33 -3.94
N ASP A 195 -12.42 -14.36 -3.07
CA ASP A 195 -12.35 -12.92 -3.40
C ASP A 195 -10.91 -12.37 -3.44
N PHE A 196 -9.92 -13.10 -2.92
CA PHE A 196 -8.53 -12.65 -2.86
C PHE A 196 -7.71 -13.14 -4.08
N PRO A 197 -6.99 -12.25 -4.81
CA PRO A 197 -6.21 -12.66 -5.98
C PRO A 197 -5.02 -13.60 -5.68
N ILE A 198 -5.09 -14.84 -6.17
CA ILE A 198 -3.99 -15.83 -6.09
C ILE A 198 -3.52 -16.22 -7.49
N GLN A 199 -2.20 -16.17 -7.73
CA GLN A 199 -1.55 -16.63 -8.95
C GLN A 199 -0.61 -17.82 -8.68
N LEU A 200 -0.78 -18.93 -9.39
CA LEU A 200 -0.04 -20.19 -9.15
C LEU A 200 0.77 -20.65 -10.37
N GLY A 201 2.06 -20.93 -10.16
CA GLY A 201 2.92 -21.64 -11.10
C GLY A 201 3.42 -22.98 -10.58
N GLY A 202 3.97 -23.81 -11.47
CA GLY A 202 4.63 -25.07 -11.12
C GLY A 202 3.86 -26.31 -11.59
N GLY A 203 4.51 -27.17 -12.37
CA GLY A 203 3.95 -28.45 -12.81
C GLY A 203 2.77 -28.42 -13.80
N ILE A 204 2.11 -27.30 -14.04
CA ILE A 204 0.93 -27.22 -14.91
C ILE A 204 1.33 -27.43 -16.40
N ARG A 205 0.72 -28.42 -17.07
CA ARG A 205 1.07 -28.85 -18.46
C ARG A 205 -0.12 -29.21 -19.37
N ASN A 206 -1.35 -29.14 -18.88
CA ASN A 206 -2.57 -29.53 -19.59
C ASN A 206 -3.75 -28.67 -19.11
N LEU A 207 -4.85 -28.65 -19.86
CA LEU A 207 -6.02 -27.80 -19.58
C LEU A 207 -6.82 -28.29 -18.36
N ASP A 208 -6.97 -29.60 -18.17
CA ASP A 208 -7.72 -30.19 -17.04
C ASP A 208 -7.16 -29.75 -15.67
N THR A 209 -5.83 -29.62 -15.57
CA THR A 209 -5.15 -29.08 -14.37
C THR A 209 -5.43 -27.58 -14.18
N ILE A 210 -5.56 -26.81 -15.26
CA ILE A 210 -5.94 -25.39 -15.19
C ILE A 210 -7.38 -25.28 -14.67
N GLU A 211 -8.30 -25.98 -15.34
CA GLU A 211 -9.73 -26.02 -14.97
C GLU A 211 -9.92 -26.45 -13.52
N SER A 212 -9.19 -27.47 -13.04
CA SER A 212 -9.28 -27.91 -11.64
C SER A 212 -8.87 -26.83 -10.64
N TYR A 213 -7.79 -26.08 -10.89
CA TYR A 213 -7.36 -25.03 -9.97
C TYR A 213 -8.28 -23.80 -10.02
N LEU A 214 -8.75 -23.40 -11.21
CA LEU A 214 -9.68 -22.28 -11.35
C LEU A 214 -11.04 -22.58 -10.69
N ASN A 215 -11.53 -23.83 -10.81
CA ASN A 215 -12.74 -24.29 -10.11
C ASN A 215 -12.57 -24.37 -8.58
N ASP A 216 -11.34 -24.45 -8.09
CA ASP A 216 -11.01 -24.42 -6.67
C ASP A 216 -10.82 -23.00 -6.12
N GLY A 217 -11.04 -21.95 -6.94
CA GLY A 217 -10.98 -20.54 -6.55
C GLY A 217 -9.70 -19.81 -6.96
N LEU A 218 -8.77 -20.45 -7.66
CA LEU A 218 -7.54 -19.79 -8.13
C LEU A 218 -7.87 -18.71 -9.16
N SER A 219 -7.29 -17.51 -9.02
CA SER A 219 -7.54 -16.40 -9.93
C SER A 219 -6.73 -16.49 -11.23
N TYR A 220 -5.45 -16.85 -11.14
CA TYR A 220 -4.54 -16.91 -12.29
C TYR A 220 -3.61 -18.14 -12.30
N VAL A 221 -3.41 -18.73 -13.48
CA VAL A 221 -2.46 -19.81 -13.71
C VAL A 221 -1.24 -19.32 -14.49
N ILE A 222 -0.04 -19.64 -13.98
CA ILE A 222 1.24 -19.24 -14.55
C ILE A 222 1.85 -20.38 -15.37
N ILE A 223 1.97 -20.18 -16.67
CA ILE A 223 2.55 -21.13 -17.62
C ILE A 223 3.97 -20.70 -18.01
N GLY A 224 4.98 -21.31 -17.38
CA GLY A 224 6.40 -21.08 -17.69
C GLY A 224 6.92 -21.97 -18.82
N THR A 225 7.81 -22.91 -18.51
CA THR A 225 8.47 -23.83 -19.48
C THR A 225 7.55 -24.46 -20.54
N ALA A 226 6.27 -24.73 -20.21
CA ALA A 226 5.32 -25.31 -21.15
C ALA A 226 4.92 -24.35 -22.29
N ALA A 227 4.81 -23.04 -22.02
CA ALA A 227 4.53 -22.03 -23.05
C ALA A 227 5.65 -21.94 -24.10
N ILE A 228 6.91 -22.12 -23.66
CA ILE A 228 8.08 -22.09 -24.53
C ILE A 228 8.17 -23.36 -25.37
N LYS A 229 7.96 -24.53 -24.75
CA LYS A 229 8.08 -25.84 -25.42
C LYS A 229 6.87 -26.19 -26.29
N ASN A 230 5.68 -25.75 -25.91
CA ASN A 230 4.44 -25.94 -26.65
C ASN A 230 3.61 -24.65 -26.66
N PRO A 231 3.92 -23.69 -27.56
CA PRO A 231 3.15 -22.46 -27.69
C PRO A 231 1.68 -22.69 -28.05
N GLY A 232 1.33 -23.83 -28.66
CA GLY A 232 -0.07 -24.20 -28.93
C GLY A 232 -0.85 -24.42 -27.64
N PHE A 233 -0.26 -25.08 -26.64
CA PHE A 233 -0.88 -25.25 -25.33
C PHE A 233 -1.13 -23.91 -24.61
N LEU A 234 -0.21 -22.94 -24.72
CA LEU A 234 -0.46 -21.59 -24.18
C LEU A 234 -1.66 -20.94 -24.89
N GLN A 235 -1.70 -21.01 -26.22
CA GLN A 235 -2.80 -20.45 -27.01
C GLN A 235 -4.15 -21.12 -26.66
N ASP A 236 -4.19 -22.45 -26.58
CA ASP A 236 -5.39 -23.20 -26.18
C ASP A 236 -5.84 -22.83 -24.76
N ALA A 237 -4.90 -22.62 -23.82
CA ALA A 237 -5.19 -22.20 -22.45
C ALA A 237 -5.77 -20.78 -22.39
N CYS A 238 -5.19 -19.81 -23.11
CA CYS A 238 -5.72 -18.44 -23.16
C CYS A 238 -7.09 -18.37 -23.83
N LEU A 239 -7.36 -19.21 -24.83
CA LEU A 239 -8.68 -19.33 -25.47
C LEU A 239 -9.73 -19.97 -24.56
N ALA A 240 -9.35 -20.95 -23.74
CA ALA A 240 -10.26 -21.63 -22.81
C ALA A 240 -10.52 -20.81 -21.53
N PHE A 241 -9.50 -20.10 -21.03
CA PHE A 241 -9.51 -19.38 -19.75
C PHE A 241 -9.07 -17.92 -19.95
N PRO A 242 -9.85 -17.11 -20.69
CA PRO A 242 -9.48 -15.74 -21.02
C PRO A 242 -9.29 -14.92 -19.75
N ARG A 243 -8.22 -14.11 -19.71
CA ARG A 243 -7.82 -13.27 -18.58
C ARG A 243 -7.32 -13.98 -17.31
N GLN A 244 -7.23 -15.32 -17.33
CA GLN A 244 -6.76 -16.12 -16.19
C GLN A 244 -5.40 -16.77 -16.42
N ILE A 245 -4.77 -16.54 -17.58
CA ILE A 245 -3.46 -17.13 -17.93
C ILE A 245 -2.37 -16.08 -17.96
N ILE A 246 -1.33 -16.31 -17.15
CA ILE A 246 -0.10 -15.52 -17.05
C ILE A 246 1.05 -16.35 -17.65
N VAL A 247 1.97 -15.73 -18.37
CA VAL A 247 3.16 -16.42 -18.91
C VAL A 247 4.40 -16.12 -18.07
N GLY A 248 5.14 -17.16 -17.70
CA GLY A 248 6.42 -17.04 -16.98
C GLY A 248 7.60 -17.01 -17.94
N LEU A 249 8.25 -15.85 -18.09
CA LEU A 249 9.44 -15.65 -18.92
C LEU A 249 10.68 -15.47 -18.03
N ASP A 250 11.22 -16.59 -17.58
CA ASP A 250 12.50 -16.66 -16.90
C ASP A 250 13.65 -16.46 -17.90
N ALA A 251 14.48 -15.43 -17.74
CA ALA A 251 15.51 -15.09 -18.71
C ALA A 251 16.84 -14.64 -18.08
N LYS A 252 17.93 -14.88 -18.81
CA LYS A 252 19.26 -14.33 -18.53
C LYS A 252 19.81 -13.70 -19.80
N ASP A 253 20.33 -12.48 -19.70
CA ASP A 253 20.88 -11.71 -20.83
C ASP A 253 19.90 -11.63 -22.03
N GLY A 254 18.59 -11.53 -21.73
CA GLY A 254 17.50 -11.49 -22.72
C GLY A 254 17.10 -12.85 -23.31
N LYS A 255 17.79 -13.96 -22.98
CA LYS A 255 17.48 -15.30 -23.47
C LYS A 255 16.71 -16.12 -22.44
N VAL A 256 15.61 -16.72 -22.89
CA VAL A 256 14.69 -17.45 -22.02
C VAL A 256 15.27 -18.81 -21.63
N ALA A 257 15.12 -19.17 -20.35
CA ALA A 257 15.46 -20.46 -19.78
C ALA A 257 14.22 -21.35 -19.58
N THR A 258 14.45 -22.66 -19.48
CA THR A 258 13.43 -23.69 -19.31
C THR A 258 13.93 -24.78 -18.36
N ASP A 259 13.03 -25.69 -17.97
CA ASP A 259 13.34 -26.86 -17.12
C ASP A 259 13.91 -26.45 -15.75
N GLY A 260 13.25 -25.53 -15.04
CA GLY A 260 13.73 -25.02 -13.75
C GLY A 260 15.09 -24.34 -13.89
N TRP A 261 15.23 -23.49 -14.91
CA TRP A 261 16.44 -22.74 -15.28
C TRP A 261 17.64 -23.59 -15.73
N SER A 262 17.57 -24.93 -15.64
CA SER A 262 18.66 -25.83 -16.05
C SER A 262 18.98 -25.81 -17.56
N LYS A 263 18.08 -25.29 -18.39
CA LYS A 263 18.23 -25.27 -19.85
C LYS A 263 17.95 -23.90 -20.47
N MET A 264 19.02 -23.18 -20.83
CA MET A 264 18.94 -21.98 -21.69
C MET A 264 18.41 -22.35 -23.08
N THR A 265 17.56 -21.48 -23.65
CA THR A 265 17.06 -21.57 -25.02
C THR A 265 17.68 -20.49 -25.91
N GLY A 266 17.48 -20.59 -27.23
CA GLY A 266 17.86 -19.53 -28.16
C GLY A 266 16.82 -18.41 -28.29
N HIS A 267 15.65 -18.53 -27.65
CA HIS A 267 14.55 -17.58 -27.80
C HIS A 267 14.83 -16.28 -27.05
N ASP A 268 14.55 -15.16 -27.71
CA ASP A 268 14.56 -13.85 -27.08
C ASP A 268 13.27 -13.59 -26.31
N VAL A 269 13.37 -12.93 -25.16
CA VAL A 269 12.21 -12.59 -24.34
C VAL A 269 11.26 -11.62 -25.04
N ILE A 270 11.77 -10.66 -25.81
CA ILE A 270 10.94 -9.66 -26.51
C ILE A 270 10.20 -10.29 -27.69
N ASP A 271 10.86 -11.18 -28.43
CA ASP A 271 10.24 -11.89 -29.56
C ASP A 271 9.10 -12.81 -29.09
N LEU A 272 9.26 -13.44 -27.91
CA LEU A 272 8.22 -14.26 -27.30
C LEU A 272 7.06 -13.43 -26.74
N ALA A 273 7.34 -12.32 -26.05
CA ALA A 273 6.30 -11.41 -25.55
C ALA A 273 5.38 -10.93 -26.67
N LYS A 274 5.96 -10.40 -27.76
CA LYS A 274 5.20 -9.98 -28.95
C LYS A 274 4.37 -11.10 -29.56
N LYS A 275 4.96 -12.30 -29.68
CA LYS A 275 4.23 -13.47 -30.19
C LYS A 275 3.01 -13.83 -29.33
N TYR A 276 3.06 -13.58 -28.02
CA TYR A 276 1.99 -13.92 -27.09
C TYR A 276 0.90 -12.84 -26.98
N GLU A 277 1.07 -11.66 -27.60
CA GLU A 277 0.03 -10.63 -27.71
C GLU A 277 -1.22 -11.20 -28.41
N ASP A 278 -1.01 -11.85 -29.55
CA ASP A 278 -2.04 -12.52 -30.34
C ASP A 278 -2.74 -13.69 -29.61
N TYR A 279 -2.21 -14.14 -28.47
CA TYR A 279 -2.74 -15.30 -27.74
C TYR A 279 -3.73 -14.89 -26.63
N GLY A 280 -3.72 -13.63 -26.17
CA GLY A 280 -4.59 -13.17 -25.08
C GLY A 280 -4.09 -13.57 -23.68
N VAL A 281 -2.77 -13.53 -23.47
CA VAL A 281 -2.15 -13.65 -22.14
C VAL A 281 -2.50 -12.39 -21.30
N GLU A 282 -2.89 -12.56 -20.03
CA GLU A 282 -3.27 -11.43 -19.17
C GLU A 282 -2.04 -10.62 -18.74
N SER A 283 -0.96 -11.29 -18.30
CA SER A 283 0.31 -10.62 -17.98
C SER A 283 1.54 -11.52 -18.17
N ILE A 284 2.72 -10.90 -18.23
CA ILE A 284 4.03 -11.55 -18.30
C ILE A 284 4.73 -11.40 -16.94
N ILE A 285 5.06 -12.51 -16.28
CA ILE A 285 6.05 -12.50 -15.20
C ILE A 285 7.43 -12.59 -15.85
N TYR A 286 8.23 -11.53 -15.72
CA TYR A 286 9.61 -11.50 -16.21
C TYR A 286 10.60 -11.70 -15.06
N THR A 287 11.27 -12.85 -15.01
CA THR A 287 12.27 -13.18 -13.99
C THR A 287 13.67 -13.03 -14.54
N ASP A 288 14.47 -12.08 -14.03
CA ASP A 288 15.92 -12.10 -14.28
C ASP A 288 16.59 -13.16 -13.39
N ILE A 289 16.76 -14.37 -13.94
CA ILE A 289 17.43 -15.49 -13.25
C ILE A 289 18.92 -15.23 -13.03
N GLY A 290 19.49 -14.25 -13.75
CA GLY A 290 20.84 -13.73 -13.51
C GLY A 290 20.93 -12.90 -12.22
N ARG A 291 19.81 -12.56 -11.58
CA ARG A 291 19.74 -11.80 -10.32
C ARG A 291 18.91 -12.47 -9.22
N ASP A 292 18.07 -13.45 -9.52
CA ASP A 292 17.13 -13.98 -8.52
C ASP A 292 17.81 -14.52 -7.25
N GLY A 293 17.17 -14.23 -6.11
CA GLY A 293 17.61 -14.66 -4.80
C GLY A 293 18.90 -13.99 -4.29
N MET A 294 19.55 -13.12 -5.08
CA MET A 294 20.84 -12.53 -4.73
C MET A 294 20.78 -11.14 -4.07
N LEU A 295 19.60 -10.51 -3.97
CA LEU A 295 19.44 -9.14 -3.44
C LEU A 295 20.36 -8.12 -4.17
N GLN A 296 20.51 -8.26 -5.49
CA GLN A 296 21.39 -7.42 -6.32
C GLN A 296 20.66 -6.25 -7.01
N GLY A 297 19.38 -6.08 -6.71
CA GLY A 297 18.52 -5.07 -7.31
C GLY A 297 17.84 -5.59 -8.58
N ILE A 298 16.59 -5.19 -8.77
CA ILE A 298 15.77 -5.69 -9.88
C ILE A 298 16.29 -5.18 -11.22
N ASN A 299 16.14 -5.96 -12.29
CA ASN A 299 16.57 -5.54 -13.62
C ASN A 299 15.53 -4.62 -14.30
N TRP A 300 15.29 -3.45 -13.69
CA TRP A 300 14.32 -2.46 -14.15
C TRP A 300 14.53 -2.06 -15.62
N GLU A 301 15.78 -1.96 -16.09
CA GLU A 301 16.09 -1.66 -17.50
C GLU A 301 15.64 -2.76 -18.48
N ALA A 302 15.72 -4.04 -18.08
CA ALA A 302 15.21 -5.13 -18.90
C ALA A 302 13.68 -5.22 -18.81
N THR A 303 13.10 -5.07 -17.61
CA THR A 303 11.66 -5.01 -17.40
C THR A 303 11.02 -3.89 -18.21
N LEU A 304 11.58 -2.67 -18.16
CA LEU A 304 11.11 -1.51 -18.91
C LEU A 304 11.22 -1.73 -20.42
N ARG A 305 12.33 -2.28 -20.92
CA ARG A 305 12.46 -2.62 -22.35
C ARG A 305 11.45 -3.66 -22.81
N LEU A 306 11.12 -4.64 -21.96
CA LEU A 306 10.10 -5.64 -22.26
C LEU A 306 8.70 -5.00 -22.28
N ALA A 307 8.35 -4.27 -21.22
CA ALA A 307 7.08 -3.55 -21.09
C ALA A 307 6.87 -2.53 -22.20
N GLN A 308 7.93 -1.87 -22.70
CA GLN A 308 7.83 -0.95 -23.84
C GLN A 308 7.70 -1.65 -25.19
N ALA A 309 8.16 -2.90 -25.30
CA ALA A 309 8.23 -3.63 -26.56
C ALA A 309 7.01 -4.52 -26.83
N ALA A 310 6.12 -4.73 -25.87
CA ALA A 310 4.86 -5.45 -26.02
C ALA A 310 3.70 -4.70 -25.35
N ASP A 311 2.47 -4.99 -25.73
CA ASP A 311 1.25 -4.40 -25.17
C ASP A 311 0.66 -5.21 -23.99
N ILE A 312 1.29 -6.33 -23.61
CA ILE A 312 0.91 -7.13 -22.43
C ILE A 312 1.53 -6.51 -21.15
N PRO A 313 0.77 -6.39 -20.05
CA PRO A 313 1.31 -6.01 -18.74
C PRO A 313 2.46 -6.91 -18.27
N VAL A 314 3.43 -6.31 -17.57
CA VAL A 314 4.65 -6.98 -17.07
C VAL A 314 4.72 -6.89 -15.56
N ILE A 315 4.88 -8.03 -14.90
CA ILE A 315 5.20 -8.16 -13.49
C ILE A 315 6.71 -8.38 -13.38
N ALA A 316 7.40 -7.48 -12.67
CA ALA A 316 8.84 -7.54 -12.47
C ALA A 316 9.22 -8.65 -11.47
N SER A 317 10.21 -9.48 -11.79
CA SER A 317 10.70 -10.53 -10.89
C SER A 317 12.22 -10.74 -11.03
N GLY A 318 12.82 -11.40 -10.05
CA GLY A 318 14.25 -11.70 -10.01
C GLY A 318 15.10 -10.56 -9.44
N GLY A 319 15.59 -10.74 -8.22
CA GLY A 319 16.70 -9.96 -7.66
C GLY A 319 16.35 -8.73 -6.83
N LEU A 320 15.05 -8.45 -6.62
CA LEU A 320 14.57 -7.41 -5.69
C LEU A 320 15.33 -7.45 -4.36
N ALA A 321 15.94 -6.32 -4.01
CA ALA A 321 16.81 -6.15 -2.84
C ALA A 321 16.17 -5.31 -1.74
N GLY A 322 15.32 -4.33 -2.08
CA GLY A 322 14.63 -3.50 -1.08
C GLY A 322 13.89 -2.30 -1.70
N MET A 323 13.46 -1.37 -0.86
CA MET A 323 12.60 -0.23 -1.27
C MET A 323 13.12 0.54 -2.48
N LYS A 324 14.44 0.72 -2.61
CA LYS A 324 15.05 1.48 -3.72
C LYS A 324 14.75 0.90 -5.10
N ASP A 325 14.57 -0.42 -5.21
CA ASP A 325 14.18 -1.05 -6.48
C ASP A 325 12.74 -0.69 -6.86
N ILE A 326 11.85 -0.59 -5.87
CA ILE A 326 10.46 -0.16 -6.05
C ILE A 326 10.43 1.33 -6.40
N GLU A 327 11.19 2.17 -5.68
CA GLU A 327 11.37 3.59 -5.99
C GLU A 327 11.79 3.78 -7.46
N VAL A 328 12.78 3.03 -7.95
CA VAL A 328 13.23 3.11 -9.35
C VAL A 328 12.19 2.59 -10.35
N LEU A 329 11.45 1.53 -10.02
CA LEU A 329 10.34 1.06 -10.87
C LEU A 329 9.20 2.09 -10.94
N CYS A 330 8.89 2.80 -9.85
CA CYS A 330 7.89 3.86 -9.83
C CYS A 330 8.38 5.14 -10.56
N GLU A 331 9.66 5.50 -10.42
CA GLU A 331 10.26 6.68 -11.06
C GLU A 331 10.49 6.53 -12.57
N HIS A 332 10.73 5.30 -13.05
CA HIS A 332 11.14 5.03 -14.44
C HIS A 332 10.21 4.04 -15.18
N GLY A 333 9.17 3.55 -14.52
CA GLY A 333 8.25 2.55 -15.05
C GLY A 333 7.41 3.05 -16.23
N ASP A 334 7.08 2.11 -17.11
CA ASP A 334 5.96 2.25 -18.03
C ASP A 334 4.67 1.86 -17.27
N THR A 335 3.52 2.45 -17.63
CA THR A 335 2.21 2.06 -17.06
C THR A 335 1.84 0.58 -17.28
N ARG A 336 2.55 -0.12 -18.18
CA ARG A 336 2.45 -1.58 -18.36
C ARG A 336 3.22 -2.38 -17.30
N ILE A 337 4.07 -1.78 -16.47
CA ILE A 337 4.66 -2.49 -15.33
C ILE A 337 3.63 -2.49 -14.19
N GLU A 338 2.85 -3.57 -14.08
CA GLU A 338 1.70 -3.64 -13.16
C GLU A 338 2.08 -4.02 -11.72
N GLY A 339 3.31 -4.49 -11.47
CA GLY A 339 3.73 -4.88 -10.14
C GLY A 339 5.11 -5.53 -10.09
N VAL A 340 5.50 -5.95 -8.88
CA VAL A 340 6.77 -6.62 -8.59
C VAL A 340 6.56 -7.81 -7.66
N ILE A 341 7.18 -8.95 -7.96
CA ILE A 341 7.15 -10.13 -7.09
C ILE A 341 8.16 -9.96 -5.97
N CYS A 342 7.63 -9.75 -4.77
CA CYS A 342 8.39 -9.64 -3.54
C CYS A 342 8.90 -11.02 -3.11
N GLY A 343 10.15 -11.29 -3.45
CA GLY A 343 10.84 -12.55 -3.15
C GLY A 343 11.62 -12.53 -1.85
N ARG A 344 12.93 -12.81 -1.90
CA ARG A 344 13.79 -12.99 -0.71
C ARG A 344 13.70 -11.82 0.29
N ALA A 345 13.66 -10.58 -0.22
CA ALA A 345 13.77 -9.36 0.58
C ALA A 345 12.70 -9.22 1.66
N ILE A 346 11.47 -9.73 1.48
CA ILE A 346 10.42 -9.66 2.51
C ILE A 346 10.63 -10.68 3.64
N TYR A 347 11.31 -11.80 3.37
CA TYR A 347 11.63 -12.83 4.37
C TYR A 347 12.91 -12.51 5.14
N SER A 348 13.90 -11.89 4.47
CA SER A 348 15.14 -11.44 5.12
C SER A 348 15.05 -10.06 5.76
N GLY A 349 13.95 -9.33 5.56
CA GLY A 349 13.71 -8.01 6.13
C GLY A 349 14.42 -6.85 5.40
N ASP A 350 15.04 -7.12 4.25
CA ASP A 350 15.66 -6.10 3.40
C ASP A 350 14.61 -5.22 2.67
N LEU A 351 13.38 -5.74 2.51
CA LEU A 351 12.21 -4.96 2.10
C LEU A 351 11.24 -4.79 3.28
N ASP A 352 10.99 -3.54 3.65
CA ASP A 352 9.85 -3.17 4.48
C ASP A 352 8.57 -3.30 3.65
N PHE A 353 7.90 -4.45 3.76
CA PHE A 353 6.72 -4.78 2.96
C PHE A 353 5.55 -3.81 3.20
N ALA A 354 5.38 -3.31 4.43
CA ALA A 354 4.34 -2.33 4.71
C ALA A 354 4.66 -0.99 4.01
N LYS A 355 5.91 -0.53 4.06
CA LYS A 355 6.34 0.67 3.32
C LYS A 355 6.31 0.48 1.80
N ALA A 356 6.47 -0.75 1.30
CA ALA A 356 6.32 -1.09 -0.11
C ALA A 356 4.88 -0.91 -0.62
N LEU A 357 3.90 -1.07 0.27
CA LEU A 357 2.47 -0.84 0.01
C LEU A 357 2.06 0.62 0.30
N ASP A 358 2.73 1.30 1.24
CA ASP A 358 2.45 2.68 1.69
C ASP A 358 2.78 3.78 0.64
N TYR A 359 2.80 3.44 -0.65
CA TYR A 359 2.81 4.42 -1.74
C TYR A 359 1.43 5.00 -1.94
N ARG A 360 1.09 6.00 -1.11
CA ARG A 360 -0.19 6.68 -1.16
C ARG A 360 -0.45 7.32 -2.54
N ILE A 361 -1.28 6.69 -3.37
CA ILE A 361 -1.69 7.20 -4.68
C ILE A 361 -2.87 8.15 -4.46
N ILE A 362 -2.63 9.44 -4.70
CA ILE A 362 -3.66 10.49 -4.64
C ILE A 362 -3.86 11.10 -6.04
N PRO A 363 -4.78 10.58 -6.87
CA PRO A 363 -5.08 11.18 -8.16
C PRO A 363 -5.67 12.58 -7.97
N CYS A 364 -4.99 13.56 -8.56
CA CYS A 364 -5.44 14.95 -8.58
C CYS A 364 -6.24 15.22 -9.87
N LEU A 365 -7.51 15.54 -9.70
CA LEU A 365 -8.46 15.88 -10.77
C LEU A 365 -8.59 17.40 -10.85
N ASP A 366 -7.85 18.02 -11.78
CA ASP A 366 -8.09 19.40 -12.18
C ASP A 366 -9.44 19.47 -12.93
N VAL A 367 -10.37 20.28 -12.43
CA VAL A 367 -11.70 20.45 -13.03
C VAL A 367 -11.93 21.88 -13.49
N ASN A 368 -12.29 22.01 -14.76
CA ASN A 368 -12.65 23.26 -15.40
C ASN A 368 -14.07 23.15 -15.95
N ALA A 369 -14.95 24.07 -15.53
CA ALA A 369 -16.33 24.16 -16.03
C ALA A 369 -17.12 22.82 -15.94
N GLY A 370 -16.81 21.98 -14.94
CA GLY A 370 -17.47 20.70 -14.72
C GLY A 370 -16.93 19.52 -15.55
N ARG A 371 -15.74 19.65 -16.14
CA ARG A 371 -15.05 18.55 -16.84
C ARG A 371 -13.67 18.35 -16.22
N VAL A 372 -13.20 17.11 -16.10
CA VAL A 372 -11.78 16.86 -15.78
C VAL A 372 -10.96 17.35 -16.95
N VAL A 373 -9.86 18.04 -16.68
CA VAL A 373 -8.96 18.57 -17.70
C VAL A 373 -7.52 18.21 -17.42
N LYS A 374 -6.71 18.16 -18.48
CA LYS A 374 -5.25 18.02 -18.38
C LYS A 374 -4.60 19.01 -19.34
N GLY A 375 -3.65 19.80 -18.85
CA GLY A 375 -2.91 20.79 -19.64
C GLY A 375 -1.40 20.70 -19.44
N VAL A 376 -0.66 21.45 -20.25
CA VAL A 376 0.80 21.59 -20.12
C VAL A 376 1.08 23.00 -19.59
N ASN A 377 1.70 23.11 -18.41
CA ASN A 377 1.93 24.41 -17.74
C ASN A 377 0.66 25.25 -17.49
N PHE A 378 -0.50 24.61 -17.28
CA PHE A 378 -1.82 25.26 -17.15
C PHE A 378 -2.28 26.08 -18.38
N VAL A 379 -1.68 25.80 -19.55
CA VAL A 379 -2.12 26.29 -20.85
C VAL A 379 -2.48 25.07 -21.71
N GLU A 380 -3.39 25.21 -22.68
CA GLU A 380 -3.88 24.10 -23.51
C GLU A 380 -4.59 22.96 -22.73
N LEU A 381 -5.57 23.32 -21.90
CA LEU A 381 -6.44 22.35 -21.22
C LEU A 381 -7.22 21.50 -22.22
N LYS A 382 -7.08 20.17 -22.12
CA LYS A 382 -7.84 19.16 -22.88
C LYS A 382 -8.82 18.46 -21.95
N ASP A 383 -10.03 18.17 -22.43
CA ASP A 383 -11.02 17.36 -21.72
C ASP A 383 -10.45 15.94 -21.50
N ALA A 384 -10.51 15.47 -20.26
CA ALA A 384 -10.00 14.19 -19.79
C ALA A 384 -11.12 13.25 -19.29
N GLY A 385 -12.39 13.68 -19.31
CA GLY A 385 -13.52 12.84 -18.95
C GLY A 385 -14.55 13.51 -18.03
N ASP A 386 -15.61 12.76 -17.73
CA ASP A 386 -16.55 13.12 -16.69
C ASP A 386 -15.92 12.91 -15.29
N PRO A 387 -16.02 13.88 -14.36
CA PRO A 387 -15.37 13.74 -13.05
C PRO A 387 -15.86 12.56 -12.21
N VAL A 388 -17.11 12.13 -12.36
CA VAL A 388 -17.65 10.98 -11.62
C VAL A 388 -17.11 9.67 -12.21
N GLU A 389 -17.08 9.54 -13.53
CA GLU A 389 -16.51 8.36 -14.21
C GLU A 389 -15.00 8.21 -13.96
N VAL A 390 -14.26 9.32 -13.99
CA VAL A 390 -12.81 9.34 -13.75
C VAL A 390 -12.49 9.06 -12.29
N ALA A 391 -13.22 9.68 -11.34
CA ALA A 391 -13.05 9.40 -9.91
C ALA A 391 -13.36 7.93 -9.58
N LYS A 392 -14.47 7.39 -10.10
CA LYS A 392 -14.81 5.96 -9.91
C LYS A 392 -13.72 5.05 -10.47
N ARG A 393 -13.17 5.34 -11.65
CA ARG A 393 -12.08 4.54 -12.25
C ARG A 393 -10.84 4.50 -11.38
N TYR A 394 -10.44 5.63 -10.78
CA TYR A 394 -9.30 5.67 -9.88
C TYR A 394 -9.56 4.93 -8.56
N TYR A 395 -10.78 5.03 -8.01
CA TYR A 395 -11.21 4.24 -6.87
C TYR A 395 -11.19 2.72 -7.17
N ASP A 396 -11.74 2.30 -8.33
CA ASP A 396 -11.70 0.91 -8.81
C ASP A 396 -10.28 0.39 -9.06
N GLN A 397 -9.29 1.30 -9.19
CA GLN A 397 -7.87 1.02 -9.39
C GLN A 397 -7.03 1.11 -8.10
N GLY A 398 -7.67 1.25 -6.93
CA GLY A 398 -6.98 1.23 -5.63
C GLY A 398 -6.39 2.56 -5.16
N ALA A 399 -6.87 3.71 -5.64
CA ALA A 399 -6.43 5.01 -5.11
C ALA A 399 -6.77 5.21 -3.61
N ASP A 400 -5.85 5.79 -2.83
CA ASP A 400 -6.00 6.00 -1.38
C ASP A 400 -6.79 7.26 -0.98
N GLU A 401 -6.87 8.23 -1.88
CA GLU A 401 -7.60 9.49 -1.74
C GLU A 401 -7.76 10.10 -3.13
N ILE A 402 -8.85 10.81 -3.38
CA ILE A 402 -9.00 11.63 -4.59
C ILE A 402 -8.89 13.09 -4.19
N THR A 403 -7.98 13.82 -4.85
CA THR A 403 -7.93 15.28 -4.75
C THR A 403 -8.66 15.90 -5.94
N PHE A 404 -9.51 16.88 -5.68
CA PHE A 404 -10.39 17.49 -6.67
C PHE A 404 -10.20 19.01 -6.62
N LEU A 405 -9.64 19.61 -7.68
CA LEU A 405 -9.31 21.03 -7.72
C LEU A 405 -10.16 21.76 -8.77
N ASP A 406 -11.13 22.57 -8.33
CA ASP A 406 -11.84 23.49 -9.22
C ASP A 406 -10.92 24.70 -9.54
N ILE A 407 -10.24 24.59 -10.67
CA ILE A 407 -9.35 25.64 -11.18
C ILE A 407 -10.12 26.84 -11.76
N THR A 408 -11.44 26.73 -11.94
CA THR A 408 -12.33 27.79 -12.44
C THR A 408 -12.91 28.69 -11.35
N ALA A 409 -13.29 28.15 -10.17
CA ALA A 409 -13.98 28.92 -9.12
C ALA A 409 -13.18 30.13 -8.60
N THR A 410 -11.86 30.08 -8.72
CA THR A 410 -10.94 31.14 -8.25
C THR A 410 -10.68 32.21 -9.32
N SER A 411 -10.80 31.90 -10.62
CA SER A 411 -10.60 32.88 -11.72
C SER A 411 -11.87 33.60 -12.13
N ASP A 412 -13.01 32.89 -12.09
CA ASP A 412 -14.27 33.32 -12.71
C ASP A 412 -15.32 33.83 -11.70
N ASP A 413 -14.94 33.94 -10.42
CA ASP A 413 -15.79 34.26 -9.27
C ASP A 413 -17.08 33.41 -9.16
N ARG A 414 -16.97 32.12 -9.55
CA ARG A 414 -18.07 31.16 -9.48
C ARG A 414 -18.24 30.57 -8.08
N ASP A 415 -19.47 30.18 -7.80
CA ASP A 415 -19.83 29.40 -6.60
C ASP A 415 -19.38 27.94 -6.72
N LEU A 416 -19.26 27.26 -5.58
CA LEU A 416 -18.73 25.91 -5.43
C LEU A 416 -19.55 24.86 -6.20
N ILE A 417 -18.89 23.88 -6.83
CA ILE A 417 -19.55 22.80 -7.60
C ILE A 417 -20.10 21.68 -6.68
N LEU A 418 -20.92 22.05 -5.69
CA LEU A 418 -21.39 21.12 -4.64
C LEU A 418 -22.09 19.87 -5.20
N HIS A 419 -22.92 20.02 -6.23
CA HIS A 419 -23.64 18.90 -6.86
C HIS A 419 -22.71 17.83 -7.49
N MET A 420 -21.49 18.22 -7.86
CA MET A 420 -20.49 17.32 -8.44
C MET A 420 -19.75 16.57 -7.34
N ILE A 421 -19.39 17.25 -6.25
CA ILE A 421 -18.81 16.64 -5.05
C ILE A 421 -19.79 15.59 -4.49
N GLU A 422 -21.06 15.96 -4.36
CA GLU A 422 -22.15 15.05 -3.97
C GLU A 422 -22.36 13.87 -4.93
N ALA A 423 -21.92 13.96 -6.19
CA ALA A 423 -22.04 12.88 -7.16
C ALA A 423 -20.82 11.93 -7.10
N VAL A 424 -19.61 12.49 -6.92
CA VAL A 424 -18.36 11.74 -6.72
C VAL A 424 -18.41 10.98 -5.39
N ALA A 425 -18.73 11.64 -4.28
CA ALA A 425 -18.80 11.04 -2.95
C ALA A 425 -19.85 9.91 -2.80
N LYS A 426 -20.79 9.78 -3.75
CA LYS A 426 -21.74 8.65 -3.83
C LYS A 426 -21.19 7.42 -4.56
N GLN A 427 -20.03 7.54 -5.22
CA GLN A 427 -19.42 6.52 -6.07
C GLN A 427 -18.04 6.08 -5.58
N THR A 428 -17.38 6.86 -4.72
CA THR A 428 -16.03 6.59 -4.20
C THR A 428 -16.05 6.56 -2.67
N PHE A 429 -15.61 5.46 -2.07
CA PHE A 429 -15.59 5.26 -0.61
C PHE A 429 -14.19 5.41 0.00
N ILE A 430 -13.39 6.27 -0.63
CA ILE A 430 -12.04 6.70 -0.21
C ILE A 430 -12.09 8.22 0.06
N PRO A 431 -11.18 8.75 0.90
CA PRO A 431 -11.13 10.17 1.21
C PRO A 431 -11.20 11.08 -0.03
N LEU A 432 -12.03 12.12 0.04
CA LEU A 432 -12.19 13.13 -1.00
C LEU A 432 -11.71 14.49 -0.50
N THR A 433 -10.55 14.94 -1.00
CA THR A 433 -10.01 16.29 -0.75
C THR A 433 -10.51 17.25 -1.82
N VAL A 434 -11.21 18.31 -1.45
CA VAL A 434 -11.75 19.30 -2.42
C VAL A 434 -11.12 20.68 -2.23
N GLY A 435 -10.59 21.25 -3.31
CA GLY A 435 -10.03 22.59 -3.38
C GLY A 435 -10.62 23.46 -4.50
N GLY A 436 -10.36 24.76 -4.40
CA GLY A 436 -10.87 25.77 -5.34
C GLY A 436 -12.05 26.57 -4.78
N GLY A 437 -12.04 27.89 -4.98
CA GLY A 437 -13.17 28.77 -4.61
C GLY A 437 -13.40 29.02 -3.10
N ILE A 438 -12.69 28.35 -2.20
CA ILE A 438 -12.83 28.58 -0.74
C ILE A 438 -12.34 29.98 -0.37
N ARG A 439 -13.23 30.79 0.20
CA ARG A 439 -12.95 32.18 0.64
C ARG A 439 -13.27 32.40 2.12
N THR A 440 -14.17 31.59 2.69
CA THR A 440 -14.71 31.76 4.04
C THR A 440 -14.81 30.45 4.81
N ASN A 441 -14.91 30.54 6.13
CA ASN A 441 -15.19 29.41 7.01
C ASN A 441 -16.52 28.69 6.64
N GLN A 442 -17.51 29.43 6.11
CA GLN A 442 -18.77 28.84 5.64
C GLN A 442 -18.60 27.99 4.37
N ASP A 443 -17.62 28.29 3.51
CA ASP A 443 -17.34 27.48 2.31
C ASP A 443 -16.80 26.10 2.67
N VAL A 444 -15.92 26.03 3.68
CA VAL A 444 -15.42 24.75 4.24
C VAL A 444 -16.60 23.88 4.68
N ARG A 445 -17.53 24.44 5.45
CA ARG A 445 -18.75 23.72 5.87
C ARG A 445 -19.61 23.23 4.71
N ARG A 446 -19.72 23.99 3.62
CA ARG A 446 -20.49 23.61 2.43
C ARG A 446 -19.86 22.42 1.71
N LEU A 447 -18.53 22.39 1.61
CA LEU A 447 -17.78 21.29 1.00
C LEU A 447 -17.86 20.01 1.84
N LEU A 448 -17.63 20.11 3.16
CA LEU A 448 -17.74 18.97 4.07
C LEU A 448 -19.15 18.37 4.05
N ASN A 449 -20.19 19.21 4.09
CA ASN A 449 -21.59 18.75 3.96
C ASN A 449 -21.93 18.12 2.59
N ALA A 450 -21.19 18.44 1.53
CA ALA A 450 -21.37 17.88 0.20
C ALA A 450 -20.67 16.51 0.02
N GLY A 451 -19.91 16.05 1.02
CA GLY A 451 -19.18 14.77 1.00
C GLY A 451 -17.68 14.89 0.76
N ALA A 452 -17.08 16.07 0.96
CA ALA A 452 -15.62 16.17 1.07
C ALA A 452 -15.16 15.74 2.48
N ASP A 453 -14.12 14.91 2.57
CA ASP A 453 -13.47 14.56 3.84
C ASP A 453 -12.45 15.63 4.25
N LYS A 454 -11.87 16.33 3.28
CA LYS A 454 -10.88 17.39 3.50
C LYS A 454 -11.10 18.56 2.55
N VAL A 455 -10.69 19.76 2.99
CA VAL A 455 -10.81 21.00 2.21
C VAL A 455 -9.43 21.61 1.96
N SER A 456 -9.08 21.79 0.69
CA SER A 456 -7.80 22.32 0.25
C SER A 456 -7.84 23.83 -0.02
N ILE A 457 -7.15 24.60 0.82
CA ILE A 457 -7.10 26.06 0.77
C ILE A 457 -5.73 26.50 0.20
N ASN A 458 -5.76 27.34 -0.83
CA ASN A 458 -4.56 27.89 -1.49
C ASN A 458 -4.53 29.42 -1.31
N SER A 459 -5.04 30.17 -2.30
CA SER A 459 -4.84 31.62 -2.36
C SER A 459 -5.55 32.40 -1.25
N ALA A 460 -6.62 31.87 -0.66
CA ALA A 460 -7.29 32.50 0.48
C ALA A 460 -6.43 32.47 1.76
N ALA A 461 -5.69 31.38 2.01
CA ALA A 461 -4.76 31.28 3.15
C ALA A 461 -3.61 32.29 3.01
N LEU A 462 -3.12 32.54 1.80
CA LEU A 462 -2.08 33.56 1.53
C LEU A 462 -2.61 35.01 1.67
N LEU A 463 -3.87 35.25 1.34
CA LEU A 463 -4.51 36.57 1.43
C LEU A 463 -4.99 36.91 2.84
N ASN A 464 -5.43 35.91 3.59
CA ASN A 464 -5.83 36.01 4.99
C ASN A 464 -5.32 34.78 5.77
N PRO A 465 -4.08 34.79 6.28
CA PRO A 465 -3.51 33.68 7.04
C PRO A 465 -4.30 33.30 8.30
N ASP A 466 -5.08 34.23 8.85
CA ASP A 466 -5.90 33.96 10.04
C ASP A 466 -7.11 33.07 9.73
N LEU A 467 -7.52 32.96 8.45
CA LEU A 467 -8.50 31.96 7.99
C LEU A 467 -8.04 30.54 8.32
N VAL A 468 -6.73 30.25 8.32
CA VAL A 468 -6.19 28.92 8.64
C VAL A 468 -6.49 28.59 10.11
N ASN A 469 -6.21 29.50 11.03
CA ASN A 469 -6.56 29.36 12.45
C ASN A 469 -8.07 29.12 12.60
N ASP A 470 -8.90 29.99 12.00
CA ASP A 470 -10.36 29.96 12.12
C ASP A 470 -10.98 28.63 11.67
N VAL A 471 -10.41 27.97 10.65
CA VAL A 471 -10.93 26.68 10.13
C VAL A 471 -10.33 25.48 10.87
N CYS A 472 -9.06 25.53 11.26
CA CYS A 472 -8.45 24.45 12.04
C CYS A 472 -9.02 24.38 13.46
N ASP A 473 -9.24 25.51 14.14
CA ASP A 473 -9.88 25.57 15.46
C ASP A 473 -11.34 25.07 15.44
N TYR A 474 -12.07 25.28 14.32
CA TYR A 474 -13.50 24.98 14.24
C TYR A 474 -13.82 23.58 13.68
N TYR A 475 -13.05 23.09 12.70
CA TYR A 475 -13.28 21.78 12.06
C TYR A 475 -12.23 20.72 12.44
N GLY A 476 -11.11 21.13 13.04
CA GLY A 476 -9.97 20.28 13.36
C GLY A 476 -8.99 20.14 12.18
N SER A 477 -7.69 20.19 12.50
CA SER A 477 -6.57 20.13 11.55
C SER A 477 -6.65 18.99 10.54
N GLN A 478 -7.16 17.83 10.95
CA GLN A 478 -7.21 16.60 10.13
C GLN A 478 -8.00 16.72 8.82
N CYS A 479 -8.87 17.73 8.69
CA CYS A 479 -9.68 17.98 7.49
C CYS A 479 -9.26 19.22 6.69
N ILE A 480 -8.20 19.92 7.09
CA ILE A 480 -7.70 21.13 6.42
C ILE A 480 -6.39 20.80 5.70
N VAL A 481 -6.28 21.21 4.43
CA VAL A 481 -5.06 21.00 3.62
C VAL A 481 -4.64 22.33 3.03
N ILE A 482 -3.38 22.74 3.21
CA ILE A 482 -2.87 23.96 2.55
C ILE A 482 -2.12 23.59 1.27
N ALA A 483 -2.65 24.01 0.13
CA ALA A 483 -2.00 23.86 -1.16
C ALA A 483 -1.07 25.05 -1.45
N ILE A 484 0.15 24.77 -1.89
CA ILE A 484 1.21 25.77 -2.11
C ILE A 484 1.76 25.64 -3.54
N ASP A 485 1.40 26.57 -4.42
CA ASP A 485 2.05 26.71 -5.74
C ASP A 485 3.49 27.22 -5.53
N ALA A 486 4.52 26.40 -5.72
CA ALA A 486 5.91 26.81 -5.56
C ALA A 486 6.69 26.78 -6.88
N LYS A 487 7.60 27.75 -7.08
CA LYS A 487 8.60 27.70 -8.16
C LYS A 487 10.00 28.06 -7.68
N GLN A 488 11.00 27.44 -8.30
CA GLN A 488 12.40 27.80 -8.06
C GLN A 488 12.72 29.14 -8.74
N VAL A 489 13.35 30.03 -7.98
CA VAL A 489 13.67 31.42 -8.34
C VAL A 489 15.15 31.78 -8.06
N SER A 490 15.99 30.76 -7.88
CA SER A 490 17.45 30.84 -7.81
C SER A 490 18.08 30.55 -9.18
N SER A 491 19.18 31.22 -9.49
CA SER A 491 19.95 31.00 -10.72
C SER A 491 20.74 29.69 -10.66
N GLN A 492 21.18 29.20 -11.82
CA GLN A 492 22.01 28.00 -11.90
C GLN A 492 23.36 28.23 -11.19
N GLY A 493 23.64 27.43 -10.15
CA GLY A 493 24.82 27.58 -9.28
C GLY A 493 24.59 28.35 -7.97
N GLU A 494 23.40 28.92 -7.77
CA GLU A 494 22.97 29.47 -6.47
C GLU A 494 22.28 28.38 -5.61
N PRO A 495 22.25 28.53 -4.27
CA PRO A 495 21.44 27.68 -3.40
C PRO A 495 19.95 27.69 -3.83
N PRO A 496 19.26 26.54 -3.86
CA PRO A 496 17.86 26.48 -4.29
C PRO A 496 16.95 27.39 -3.46
N ARG A 497 16.35 28.39 -4.12
CA ARG A 497 15.36 29.29 -3.51
C ARG A 497 14.00 29.04 -4.13
N TRP A 498 13.02 28.68 -3.29
CA TRP A 498 11.64 28.44 -3.69
C TRP A 498 10.73 29.54 -3.17
N GLU A 499 9.87 30.06 -4.03
CA GLU A 499 8.94 31.14 -3.75
C GLU A 499 7.51 30.69 -4.05
N VAL A 500 6.55 31.16 -3.26
CA VAL A 500 5.12 30.89 -3.47
C VAL A 500 4.60 31.75 -4.60
N PHE A 501 3.77 31.17 -5.46
CA PHE A 501 3.06 31.84 -6.54
C PHE A 501 1.55 31.78 -6.29
N THR A 502 0.82 32.61 -7.03
CA THR A 502 -0.65 32.60 -7.05
C THR A 502 -1.16 32.73 -8.48
N HIS A 503 -2.49 32.66 -8.65
CA HIS A 503 -3.17 32.79 -9.94
C HIS A 503 -2.77 31.68 -10.94
N GLY A 504 -2.60 30.45 -10.46
CA GLY A 504 -2.10 29.31 -11.25
C GLY A 504 -0.62 29.48 -11.59
N GLY A 505 0.24 29.62 -10.56
CA GLY A 505 1.68 29.78 -10.73
C GLY A 505 2.16 31.03 -11.49
N ARG A 506 1.31 32.03 -11.78
CA ARG A 506 1.67 33.19 -12.65
C ARG A 506 2.21 34.41 -11.90
N LYS A 507 1.76 34.64 -10.66
CA LYS A 507 2.11 35.84 -9.88
C LYS A 507 3.00 35.47 -8.69
N SER A 508 4.26 35.89 -8.73
CA SER A 508 5.19 35.85 -7.58
C SER A 508 4.59 36.56 -6.36
N THR A 509 4.83 36.01 -5.17
CA THR A 509 4.40 36.63 -3.90
C THR A 509 5.56 37.27 -3.13
N GLY A 510 6.81 36.93 -3.43
CA GLY A 510 7.98 37.22 -2.59
C GLY A 510 8.12 36.31 -1.35
N ILE A 511 7.13 35.47 -1.06
CA ILE A 511 7.09 34.63 0.14
C ILE A 511 7.89 33.35 -0.11
N ASN A 512 8.80 32.99 0.80
CA ASN A 512 9.54 31.73 0.71
C ASN A 512 8.60 30.54 0.97
N ALA A 513 8.58 29.55 0.06
CA ALA A 513 7.63 28.45 0.12
C ALA A 513 7.80 27.54 1.35
N VAL A 514 9.04 27.32 1.81
CA VAL A 514 9.33 26.49 2.99
C VAL A 514 8.99 27.24 4.29
N ALA A 515 9.21 28.56 4.32
CA ALA A 515 8.80 29.40 5.45
C ALA A 515 7.27 29.44 5.58
N TRP A 516 6.56 29.60 4.46
CA TRP A 516 5.09 29.57 4.42
C TRP A 516 4.53 28.21 4.88
N ALA A 517 5.11 27.10 4.41
CA ALA A 517 4.72 25.76 4.84
C ALA A 517 4.87 25.56 6.37
N LYS A 518 5.92 26.13 6.99
CA LYS A 518 6.08 26.10 8.45
C LYS A 518 5.05 26.99 9.16
N GLU A 519 4.81 28.20 8.66
CA GLU A 519 3.85 29.13 9.25
C GLU A 519 2.44 28.53 9.29
N VAL A 520 2.00 27.84 8.23
CA VAL A 520 0.65 27.25 8.23
C VAL A 520 0.51 26.03 9.14
N VAL A 521 1.59 25.28 9.38
CA VAL A 521 1.62 24.21 10.40
C VAL A 521 1.59 24.81 11.81
N GLU A 522 2.28 25.93 12.05
CA GLU A 522 2.19 26.68 13.32
C GLU A 522 0.79 27.27 13.56
N ARG A 523 0.03 27.52 12.48
CA ARG A 523 -1.40 27.90 12.47
C ARG A 523 -2.37 26.70 12.56
N GLY A 524 -1.84 25.49 12.72
CA GLY A 524 -2.61 24.28 12.99
C GLY A 524 -3.10 23.51 11.76
N ALA A 525 -2.50 23.68 10.58
CA ALA A 525 -2.73 22.84 9.40
C ALA A 525 -1.77 21.63 9.31
#